data_AF-A0A2D4P1A5-F1
#
_entry.id   AF-A0A2D4P1A5-F1
#
_cell.length_a   1.000
_cell.length_b   1.000
_cell.length_c   1.000
_cell.angle_alpha   90.00
_cell.angle_beta   90.00
_cell.angle_gamma   90.00
#
_symmetry.space_group_name_H-M   'P 1'
#
loop_
_entity.id
_entity.type
_entity.pdbx_description
1 polymer ?
#
loop_
_entity_poly.entity_id
_entity_poly.type
_entity_poly.pdbx_seq_one_letter_code
_entity_poly.pdbx_strand_id
1 'polypeptide(L)'
;YGDPGSKVILTLSQKHSVVSKMVQIEENCETWKIMLDPVAQGGPYTIEVHQYIKEEVSNLSLKDIYFGDVWICSGQSNMEMTVSQIFNASKEMEDASKYPLVRIFSTALIQSE
;
A
#
# COMPACT_ATOMS: atom_id res chain seq x y z
N TYR A 1 -13.96 -9.18 -7.29
CA TYR A 1 -14.07 -9.92 -8.56
C TYR A 1 -14.54 -8.93 -9.60
N GLY A 2 -14.06 -9.06 -10.83
CA GLY A 2 -14.48 -8.19 -11.91
C GLY A 2 -15.35 -8.92 -12.91
N ASP A 3 -16.28 -8.18 -13.48
CA ASP A 3 -17.28 -8.69 -14.41
C ASP A 3 -16.65 -8.90 -15.79
N PRO A 4 -16.76 -10.10 -16.36
CA PRO A 4 -16.16 -10.38 -17.67
C PRO A 4 -16.66 -9.42 -18.76
N GLY A 5 -15.74 -8.95 -19.60
CA GLY A 5 -16.01 -7.95 -20.64
C GLY A 5 -16.10 -6.50 -20.15
N SER A 6 -16.00 -6.24 -18.84
CA SER A 6 -16.00 -4.88 -18.29
C SER A 6 -14.66 -4.16 -18.44
N LYS A 7 -14.69 -2.82 -18.39
CA LYS A 7 -13.49 -1.98 -18.42
C LYS A 7 -13.19 -1.47 -17.02
N VAL A 8 -11.96 -1.65 -16.55
CA VAL A 8 -11.50 -1.10 -15.27
C VAL A 8 -10.49 0.00 -15.54
N ILE A 9 -10.74 1.18 -15.00
CA ILE A 9 -9.83 2.33 -15.03
C ILE A 9 -9.34 2.58 -13.62
N LEU A 10 -8.03 2.61 -13.44
CA LEU A 10 -7.36 2.98 -12.21
C LEU A 10 -6.68 4.32 -12.39
N THR A 11 -6.95 5.26 -11.50
CA THR A 11 -6.29 6.56 -11.41
C THR A 11 -5.54 6.66 -10.09
N LEU A 12 -4.22 6.81 -10.16
CA LEU A 12 -3.33 7.10 -9.05
C LEU A 12 -3.05 8.60 -9.02
N SER A 13 -3.27 9.25 -7.87
CA SER A 13 -3.07 10.69 -7.72
C SER A 13 -2.31 11.08 -6.45
N GLN A 14 -1.48 12.11 -6.56
CA GLN A 14 -0.83 12.81 -5.44
C GLN A 14 -0.52 14.24 -5.86
N LYS A 15 -1.12 15.25 -5.21
CA LYS A 15 -0.96 16.72 -5.40
C LYS A 15 -0.76 17.22 -6.85
N HIS A 16 0.37 16.93 -7.49
CA HIS A 16 0.73 17.36 -8.85
C HIS A 16 0.97 16.21 -9.85
N SER A 17 0.85 14.95 -9.42
CA SER A 17 1.06 13.76 -10.25
C SER A 17 -0.25 12.97 -10.32
N VAL A 18 -0.71 12.71 -11.55
CA VAL A 18 -1.86 11.85 -11.83
C VAL A 18 -1.46 10.87 -12.92
N VAL A 19 -1.67 9.59 -12.67
CA VAL A 19 -1.40 8.49 -13.61
C VAL A 19 -2.64 7.64 -13.73
N SER A 20 -3.10 7.38 -14.95
CA SER A 20 -4.25 6.51 -15.20
C SER A 20 -3.85 5.31 -16.05
N LYS A 21 -4.34 4.13 -15.67
CA LYS A 21 -4.21 2.88 -16.41
C LYS A 21 -5.56 2.23 -16.60
N MET A 22 -5.72 1.51 -17.71
CA MET A 22 -6.94 0.77 -18.03
C MET A 22 -6.60 -0.70 -18.28
N VAL A 23 -7.50 -1.58 -17.88
CA VAL A 23 -7.52 -2.99 -18.31
C VAL A 23 -8.93 -3.38 -18.73
N GLN A 24 -9.03 -4.29 -19.70
CA GLN A 24 -10.30 -4.95 -20.03
C GLN A 24 -10.29 -6.34 -19.42
N ILE A 25 -11.40 -6.74 -18.80
CA ILE A 25 -11.54 -8.06 -18.20
C ILE A 25 -11.90 -9.05 -19.29
N GLU A 26 -11.09 -10.08 -19.46
CA GLU A 26 -11.36 -11.17 -20.41
C GLU A 26 -12.63 -11.94 -20.03
N GLU A 27 -13.36 -12.47 -21.01
CA GLU A 27 -14.66 -13.13 -20.79
C GLU A 27 -14.61 -14.34 -19.85
N ASN A 28 -13.43 -14.96 -19.69
CA ASN A 28 -13.24 -16.16 -18.86
C ASN A 28 -12.45 -15.89 -17.57
N CYS A 29 -12.29 -14.62 -17.17
CA CYS A 29 -11.45 -14.25 -16.04
C CYS A 29 -12.21 -13.41 -15.01
N GLU A 30 -12.39 -13.93 -13.80
CA GLU A 30 -13.08 -13.21 -12.70
C GLU A 30 -12.15 -12.31 -11.89
N THR A 31 -10.83 -12.43 -12.08
CA THR A 31 -9.80 -11.65 -11.37
C THR A 31 -9.00 -10.84 -12.37
N TRP A 32 -8.97 -9.52 -12.16
CA TRP A 32 -8.17 -8.62 -12.99
C TRP A 32 -6.97 -8.08 -12.23
N LYS A 33 -5.96 -7.65 -12.97
CA LYS A 33 -4.74 -7.05 -12.42
C LYS A 33 -4.33 -5.84 -13.26
N ILE A 34 -3.92 -4.77 -12.60
CA ILE A 34 -3.29 -3.61 -13.22
C ILE A 34 -1.87 -3.50 -12.68
N MET A 35 -0.89 -3.47 -13.59
CA MET A 35 0.51 -3.22 -13.25
C MET A 35 0.79 -1.73 -13.32
N LEU A 36 1.07 -1.11 -12.18
CA LEU A 36 1.51 0.28 -12.09
C LEU A 36 2.95 0.40 -12.59
N ASP A 37 3.26 1.53 -13.22
CA ASP A 37 4.66 1.90 -13.49
C ASP A 37 5.35 2.25 -12.17
N PRO A 38 6.69 2.25 -12.12
CA PRO A 38 7.41 2.69 -10.93
C PRO A 38 6.94 4.06 -10.45
N VAL A 39 6.49 4.11 -9.20
CA VAL A 39 6.00 5.33 -8.54
C VAL A 39 7.10 5.86 -7.63
N ALA A 40 7.26 7.19 -7.60
CA ALA A 40 8.19 7.82 -6.67
C ALA A 40 7.81 7.51 -5.21
N GLN A 41 8.83 7.30 -4.38
CA GLN A 41 8.63 6.99 -2.96
C GLN A 41 7.85 8.10 -2.22
N GLY A 42 7.24 7.73 -1.10
CA GLY A 42 6.46 8.62 -0.25
C GLY A 42 4.96 8.49 -0.46
N GLY A 43 4.24 9.55 -0.16
CA GLY A 43 2.79 9.56 -0.07
C GLY A 43 2.29 10.78 0.72
N PRO A 44 0.99 10.83 1.06
CA PRO A 44 -0.02 9.84 0.69
C PRO A 44 -0.45 9.98 -0.78
N TYR A 45 -0.66 8.85 -1.43
CA TYR A 45 -1.33 8.73 -2.72
C TYR A 45 -2.78 8.29 -2.51
N THR A 46 -3.62 8.59 -3.51
CA THR A 46 -4.98 8.08 -3.62
C THR A 46 -5.10 7.25 -4.90
N ILE A 47 -5.67 6.05 -4.79
CA ILE A 47 -6.05 5.22 -5.92
C ILE A 47 -7.58 5.25 -6.04
N GLU A 48 -8.07 5.66 -7.19
CA GLU A 48 -9.48 5.58 -7.55
C GLU A 48 -9.63 4.55 -8.67
N VAL A 49 -10.56 3.62 -8.48
CA VAL A 49 -10.86 2.56 -9.44
C VAL A 49 -12.30 2.69 -9.87
N HIS A 50 -12.52 2.73 -11.18
CA HIS A 50 -13.83 2.76 -11.83
C HIS A 50 -13.97 1.55 -12.73
N GLN A 51 -14.95 0.70 -12.46
CA GLN A 51 -15.31 -0.43 -13.31
C GLN A 51 -16.63 -0.11 -14.03
N TYR A 52 -16.60 -0.16 -15.35
CA TYR A 52 -17.74 0.12 -16.22
C TYR A 52 -18.35 -1.19 -16.72
N ILE A 53 -19.59 -1.46 -16.34
CA ILE A 53 -20.34 -2.66 -16.66
C ILE A 53 -21.62 -2.24 -17.38
N LYS A 54 -21.65 -2.34 -18.72
CA LYS A 54 -22.77 -1.84 -19.54
C LYS A 54 -23.10 -0.38 -19.20
N GLU A 55 -24.24 -0.11 -18.55
CA GLU A 55 -24.71 1.23 -18.17
C GLU A 55 -24.40 1.59 -16.70
N GLU A 56 -23.79 0.69 -15.93
CA GLU A 56 -23.47 0.87 -14.52
C GLU A 56 -21.97 1.12 -14.30
N VAL A 57 -21.65 1.87 -13.24
CA VAL A 57 -20.28 2.17 -12.83
C VAL A 57 -20.10 1.84 -11.35
N SER A 58 -19.16 0.96 -11.06
CA SER A 58 -18.72 0.63 -9.70
C SER A 58 -17.42 1.37 -9.36
N ASN A 59 -17.38 1.97 -8.18
CA ASN A 59 -16.28 2.85 -7.76
C ASN A 59 -15.64 2.35 -6.46
N LEU A 60 -14.31 2.38 -6.40
CA LEU A 60 -13.53 2.11 -5.19
C LEU A 60 -12.46 3.19 -5.01
N SER A 61 -12.32 3.70 -3.79
CA SER A 61 -11.27 4.68 -3.45
C SER A 61 -10.42 4.15 -2.30
N LEU A 62 -9.12 4.07 -2.53
CA LEU A 62 -8.10 3.73 -1.55
C LEU A 62 -7.26 4.98 -1.26
N LYS A 63 -7.13 5.33 0.01
CA LYS A 63 -6.44 6.55 0.47
C LYS A 63 -5.30 6.17 1.42
N ASP A 64 -4.40 7.12 1.67
CA ASP A 64 -3.22 6.95 2.53
C ASP A 64 -2.26 5.85 2.04
N ILE A 65 -2.10 5.73 0.73
CA ILE A 65 -1.17 4.77 0.12
C ILE A 65 0.24 5.37 0.06
N TYR A 66 1.26 4.59 0.46
CA TYR A 66 2.66 4.98 0.36
C TYR A 66 3.43 3.97 -0.48
N PHE A 67 4.40 4.48 -1.23
CA PHE A 67 5.36 3.68 -1.98
C PHE A 67 6.75 3.85 -1.37
N GLY A 68 7.52 2.77 -1.29
CA GLY A 68 8.85 2.76 -0.69
C GLY A 68 9.29 1.33 -0.41
N ASP A 69 10.35 1.20 0.38
CA ASP A 69 10.90 -0.10 0.74
C ASP A 69 10.10 -0.76 1.87
N VAL A 70 9.97 -2.08 1.77
CA VAL A 70 9.36 -2.91 2.81
C VAL A 70 10.44 -3.79 3.43
N TRP A 71 10.71 -3.56 4.70
CA TRP A 71 11.65 -4.33 5.49
C TRP A 71 10.90 -5.32 6.36
N ILE A 72 11.17 -6.62 6.17
CA ILE A 72 10.61 -7.67 7.04
C ILE A 72 11.62 -7.93 8.14
N CYS A 73 11.30 -7.49 9.36
CA CYS A 73 12.10 -7.73 10.55
C CYS A 73 11.62 -9.02 11.22
N SER A 74 12.37 -10.11 11.04
CA SER A 74 12.05 -11.43 11.61
C SER A 74 13.28 -12.04 12.26
N GLY A 75 13.05 -12.88 13.28
CA GLY A 75 14.07 -13.73 13.88
C GLY A 75 13.62 -14.29 15.23
N GLN A 76 14.57 -14.52 16.13
CA GLN A 76 14.31 -15.11 17.45
C GLN A 76 13.74 -14.06 18.43
N SER A 77 13.29 -14.52 19.61
CA SER A 77 12.61 -13.70 20.63
C SER A 77 13.37 -12.46 21.11
N ASN A 78 14.69 -12.38 20.89
CA ASN A 78 15.50 -11.22 21.24
C ASN A 78 15.58 -10.13 20.14
N MET A 79 14.79 -10.24 19.07
CA MET A 79 14.80 -9.28 17.94
C MET A 79 13.63 -8.30 17.97
N GLU A 80 12.59 -8.57 18.76
CA GLU A 80 11.51 -7.63 18.99
C GLU A 80 11.89 -6.67 20.14
N MET A 81 12.82 -5.77 19.88
CA MET A 81 13.20 -4.73 20.84
C MET A 81 12.50 -3.41 20.51
N THR A 82 11.95 -2.77 21.54
CA THR A 82 11.46 -1.40 21.44
C THR A 82 12.64 -0.42 21.49
N VAL A 83 12.42 0.81 21.01
CA VAL A 83 13.46 1.87 21.01
C VAL A 83 14.00 2.16 22.42
N SER A 84 13.23 1.89 23.49
CA SER A 84 13.72 2.06 24.86
C SER A 84 14.76 1.02 25.30
N GLN A 85 14.89 -0.09 24.57
CA GLN A 85 15.76 -1.21 24.94
C GLN A 85 17.13 -1.17 24.22
N ILE A 86 17.32 -0.24 23.27
CA ILE A 86 18.55 -0.14 22.49
C ILE A 86 19.57 0.82 23.14
N PHE A 87 20.83 0.67 22.76
CA PHE A 87 21.87 1.66 23.08
C PHE A 87 21.49 3.03 22.50
N ASN A 88 21.76 4.11 23.26
CA ASN A 88 21.44 5.48 22.88
C ASN A 88 19.95 5.79 22.65
N ALA A 89 19.05 5.02 23.27
CA ALA A 89 17.58 5.19 23.16
C ALA A 89 17.10 6.65 23.19
N SER A 90 17.58 7.47 24.14
CA SER A 90 17.17 8.88 24.25
C SER A 90 17.49 9.70 23.00
N LYS A 91 18.63 9.43 22.36
CA LYS A 91 19.04 10.16 21.15
C LYS A 91 18.23 9.72 19.93
N GLU A 92 18.02 8.41 19.78
CA GLU A 92 17.22 7.85 18.70
C GLU A 92 15.76 8.30 18.78
N MET A 93 15.20 8.40 19.99
CA MET A 93 13.85 8.95 20.21
C MET A 93 13.74 10.43 19.82
N GLU A 94 14.76 11.25 20.11
CA GLU A 94 14.79 12.66 19.68
C GLU A 94 14.85 12.77 18.14
N ASP A 95 15.67 11.91 17.53
CA ASP A 95 15.90 11.91 16.08
C ASP A 95 14.75 11.28 15.29
N ALA A 96 13.84 10.53 15.92
CA ALA A 96 12.71 9.86 15.25
C ALA A 96 11.86 10.81 14.39
N SER A 97 11.72 12.08 14.82
CA SER A 97 11.00 13.11 14.08
C SER A 97 11.58 13.42 12.68
N LYS A 98 12.86 13.09 12.45
CA LYS A 98 13.55 13.24 11.15
C LYS A 98 13.10 12.18 10.13
N TYR A 99 12.41 11.14 10.57
CA TYR A 99 12.00 10.00 9.74
C TYR A 99 10.46 9.83 9.69
N PRO A 100 9.70 10.85 9.27
CA PRO A 100 8.23 10.86 9.36
C PRO A 100 7.53 9.83 8.45
N LEU A 101 8.27 9.21 7.52
CA LEU A 101 7.75 8.20 6.59
C LEU A 101 8.06 6.76 7.02
N VAL A 102 8.85 6.56 8.09
CA VAL A 102 9.05 5.22 8.65
C VAL A 102 7.79 4.80 9.39
N ARG A 103 7.19 3.69 8.95
CA ARG A 103 5.96 3.14 9.53
C ARG A 103 6.23 1.71 10.01
N ILE A 104 5.77 1.39 11.21
CA ILE A 104 5.90 0.06 11.80
C ILE A 104 4.54 -0.62 11.71
N PHE A 105 4.53 -1.82 11.12
CA PHE A 105 3.40 -2.74 11.20
C PHE A 105 3.81 -3.92 12.08
N SER A 106 3.14 -4.09 13.22
CA SER A 106 3.31 -5.24 14.09
C SER A 106 1.97 -5.96 14.25
N THR A 107 1.99 -7.28 14.13
CA THR A 107 0.84 -8.15 14.34
C THR A 107 0.74 -8.54 15.81
N ALA A 108 -0.48 -8.85 16.28
CA ALA A 108 -0.65 -9.36 17.63
C ALA A 108 0.14 -10.67 17.84
N LEU A 109 0.76 -10.80 19.01
CA LEU A 109 1.45 -12.02 19.41
C LEU A 109 0.42 -13.14 19.65
N ILE A 110 0.67 -14.30 19.04
CA ILE A 110 -0.11 -15.52 19.25
C ILE A 110 0.81 -16.52 19.97
N GLN A 111 0.33 -17.11 21.05
CA GLN A 111 1.08 -18.12 21.78
C GLN A 111 1.24 -19.37 20.90
N SER A 112 2.46 -19.89 20.79
CA SER A 112 2.71 -21.17 20.12
C SER A 112 1.95 -22.29 20.85
N GLU A 113 1.36 -23.20 20.08
CA GLU A 113 0.88 -24.49 20.58
C GLU A 113 2.02 -25.33 21.16
#